data_AF-A0A2E4C5D4-F1
#
_entry.id   AF-A0A2E4C5D4-F1
#
_cell.length_a   1.000
_cell.length_b   1.000
_cell.length_c   1.000
_cell.angle_alpha   90.00
_cell.angle_beta   90.00
_cell.angle_gamma   90.00
#
_symmetry.space_group_name_H-M   'P 1'
#
loop_
_entity.id
_entity.type
_entity.pdbx_description
1 polymer ?
#
loop_
_entity_poly.entity_id
_entity_poly.type
_entity_poly.pdbx_seq_one_letter_code
_entity_poly.pdbx_strand_id
1 'polypeptide(L)'
;PWQSPTSPLNNDTDGDGQPDGWEMQIFSVQQNTNSHSLWISTTTWLPPNCDSILECGLGPGGWVWSNFNTGFSTSGDRDGDGVMDPKYFLHEMNLTDFTVPEQGRWALNPSSVLQDSIYDIDNDTLQNSLEAPDRWNTNPVDHDSDGDLLPDGWEVSNTEQALTLGLVDNNTLSALGSRGPMDPRMPDSDLDGIDDGQEDFDGDGLNVTYLKNRYCPGWEDPQNSECHIDPFGSGARFYNDLANFTNYEEYQNGTNPILTDSDLCADGSWCPDGWSDGSEVYHQDQDGDGMWSGWEYFFDFDPYDASDAAIDSDGDGYINKCENKWNTNPKDPLSFPSQGELCDNYD
;
A
#
# COMPACT_ATOMS: atom_id res chain seq x y z
N PRO A 1 -16.78 21.81 15.61
CA PRO A 1 -17.48 22.87 14.84
C PRO A 1 -18.64 22.22 14.09
N TRP A 2 -19.76 22.91 13.85
CA TRP A 2 -20.91 22.37 13.08
C TRP A 2 -21.31 20.90 13.39
N GLN A 3 -21.32 20.52 14.66
CA GLN A 3 -21.83 19.22 15.13
C GLN A 3 -22.97 19.46 16.12
N SER A 4 -23.96 18.57 16.11
CA SER A 4 -25.03 18.63 17.09
C SER A 4 -24.52 18.10 18.44
N PRO A 5 -25.12 18.51 19.57
CA PRO A 5 -24.74 17.99 20.87
C PRO A 5 -25.03 16.49 20.98
N THR A 6 -24.06 15.73 21.48
CA THR A 6 -24.25 14.33 21.89
C THR A 6 -24.93 14.24 23.26
N SER A 7 -25.46 13.06 23.57
CA SER A 7 -26.08 12.76 24.85
C SER A 7 -25.03 12.49 25.93
N PRO A 8 -25.01 13.20 27.07
CA PRO A 8 -24.04 12.91 28.13
C PRO A 8 -24.33 11.62 28.91
N LEU A 9 -25.45 10.94 28.63
CA LEU A 9 -25.90 9.71 29.29
C LEU A 9 -25.88 8.49 28.38
N ASN A 10 -25.62 8.69 27.09
CA ASN A 10 -25.51 7.64 26.09
C ASN A 10 -24.15 7.80 25.42
N ASN A 11 -23.38 6.71 25.29
CA ASN A 11 -22.05 6.78 24.70
C ASN A 11 -22.04 6.56 23.18
N ASP A 12 -23.21 6.32 22.59
CA ASP A 12 -23.47 6.13 21.15
C ASP A 12 -24.82 6.79 20.86
N THR A 13 -24.79 8.08 20.57
CA THR A 13 -25.96 8.95 20.59
C THR A 13 -26.92 8.69 19.43
N ASP A 14 -26.41 8.35 18.25
CA ASP A 14 -27.22 7.98 17.08
C ASP A 14 -27.47 6.48 16.94
N GLY A 15 -26.81 5.64 17.75
CA GLY A 15 -27.11 4.22 17.89
C GLY A 15 -26.54 3.37 16.77
N ASP A 16 -25.45 3.83 16.15
CA ASP A 16 -24.85 3.19 14.98
C ASP A 16 -23.71 2.23 15.32
N GLY A 17 -23.40 2.12 16.62
CA GLY A 17 -22.40 1.21 17.18
C GLY A 17 -21.04 1.86 17.41
N GLN A 18 -20.84 3.10 16.99
CA GLN A 18 -19.59 3.83 17.19
C GLN A 18 -19.67 4.71 18.45
N PRO A 19 -18.61 4.81 19.27
CA PRO A 19 -18.66 5.66 20.46
C PRO A 19 -18.56 7.15 20.12
N ASP A 20 -19.44 7.98 20.69
CA ASP A 20 -19.49 9.44 20.49
C ASP A 20 -18.12 10.13 20.64
N GLY A 21 -17.38 9.70 21.68
CA GLY A 21 -16.07 10.27 22.01
C GLY A 21 -14.95 9.83 21.08
N TRP A 22 -15.12 8.69 20.40
CA TRP A 22 -14.18 8.17 19.41
C TRP A 22 -14.43 8.84 18.05
N GLU A 23 -15.67 8.97 17.61
CA GLU A 23 -16.01 9.71 16.37
C GLU A 23 -15.56 11.18 16.43
N MET A 24 -15.66 11.80 17.61
CA MET A 24 -15.22 13.17 17.85
C MET A 24 -13.80 13.29 18.38
N GLN A 25 -12.96 12.27 18.21
CA GLN A 25 -11.61 12.32 18.72
C GLN A 25 -10.82 13.45 18.05
N ILE A 26 -10.18 14.27 18.88
CA ILE A 26 -9.33 15.38 18.47
C ILE A 26 -7.88 15.08 18.86
N PHE A 27 -6.96 15.74 18.16
CA PHE A 27 -5.54 15.57 18.39
C PHE A 27 -5.14 16.01 19.80
N SER A 28 -4.38 15.15 20.50
CA SER A 28 -3.90 15.40 21.86
C SER A 28 -2.52 14.80 22.07
N VAL A 29 -1.51 15.67 22.18
CA VAL A 29 -0.13 15.24 22.49
C VAL A 29 -0.05 14.55 23.85
N GLN A 30 -0.82 15.01 24.84
CA GLN A 30 -0.79 14.44 26.19
C GLN A 30 -1.40 13.04 26.26
N GLN A 31 -2.37 12.76 25.39
CA GLN A 31 -3.06 11.46 25.33
C GLN A 31 -2.53 10.57 24.21
N ASN A 32 -1.59 11.07 23.40
CA ASN A 32 -1.04 10.40 22.22
C ASN A 32 -2.13 9.95 21.25
N THR A 33 -3.05 10.86 20.91
CA THR A 33 -4.18 10.56 20.03
C THR A 33 -4.13 11.37 18.74
N ASN A 34 -4.46 10.71 17.63
CA ASN A 34 -4.77 11.35 16.36
C ASN A 34 -6.24 11.81 16.34
N SER A 35 -6.63 12.57 15.32
CA SER A 35 -7.99 13.08 15.21
C SER A 35 -8.78 12.32 14.16
N HIS A 36 -9.98 11.88 14.54
CA HIS A 36 -10.95 11.24 13.66
C HIS A 36 -11.91 12.25 13.01
N SER A 37 -11.79 13.53 13.39
CA SER A 37 -12.68 14.59 12.95
C SER A 37 -12.32 15.05 11.54
N LEU A 38 -12.72 14.31 10.52
CA LEU A 38 -12.55 14.67 9.11
C LEU A 38 -13.77 15.41 8.56
N TRP A 39 -13.54 16.62 8.02
CA TRP A 39 -14.56 17.41 7.35
C TRP A 39 -14.43 17.32 5.84
N ILE A 40 -15.50 16.95 5.17
CA ILE A 40 -15.50 16.73 3.72
C ILE A 40 -16.33 17.81 3.04
N SER A 41 -15.75 18.45 2.03
CA SER A 41 -16.44 19.43 1.18
C SER A 41 -16.14 19.19 -0.29
N THR A 42 -17.16 19.34 -1.14
CA THR A 42 -17.02 19.29 -2.61
C THR A 42 -16.86 20.67 -3.25
N THR A 43 -16.96 21.74 -2.46
CA THR A 43 -16.79 23.13 -2.91
C THR A 43 -15.86 23.90 -1.97
N THR A 44 -15.38 25.06 -2.39
CA THR A 44 -14.61 25.95 -1.52
C THR A 44 -15.48 26.48 -0.39
N TRP A 45 -14.96 26.45 0.84
CA TRP A 45 -15.72 26.78 2.04
C TRP A 45 -14.90 27.61 3.04
N LEU A 46 -15.60 28.21 4.01
CA LEU A 46 -15.03 29.14 4.98
C LEU A 46 -14.85 28.44 6.34
N PRO A 47 -13.62 28.20 6.80
CA PRO A 47 -13.39 27.56 8.11
C PRO A 47 -13.74 28.49 9.29
N PRO A 48 -13.89 27.94 10.51
CA PRO A 48 -14.14 28.74 11.70
C PRO A 48 -13.01 29.76 11.91
N ASN A 49 -13.37 30.99 12.32
CA ASN A 49 -12.45 32.11 12.51
C ASN A 49 -11.82 32.67 11.22
N CYS A 50 -12.36 32.32 10.05
CA CYS A 50 -12.01 32.96 8.78
C CYS A 50 -13.15 33.89 8.32
N ASP A 51 -12.83 35.13 7.97
CA ASP A 51 -13.80 36.14 7.52
C ASP A 51 -13.80 36.34 5.98
N SER A 52 -12.80 35.79 5.28
CA SER A 52 -12.60 35.98 3.84
C SER A 52 -12.18 34.69 3.14
N ILE A 53 -12.99 34.25 2.17
CA ILE A 53 -12.72 33.06 1.36
C ILE A 53 -11.40 33.17 0.57
N LEU A 54 -10.95 34.39 0.26
CA LEU A 54 -9.72 34.62 -0.49
C LEU A 54 -8.45 34.57 0.38
N GLU A 55 -8.57 34.74 1.69
CA GLU A 55 -7.43 34.81 2.61
C GLU A 55 -7.18 33.49 3.34
N CYS A 56 -8.26 32.78 3.70
CA CYS A 56 -8.21 31.56 4.51
C CYS A 56 -9.32 30.57 4.15
N GLY A 57 -9.91 30.71 2.96
CA GLY A 57 -10.83 29.71 2.43
C GLY A 57 -10.11 28.41 2.12
N LEU A 58 -10.78 27.30 2.36
CA LEU A 58 -10.24 25.97 2.11
C LEU A 58 -10.92 25.37 0.88
N GLY A 59 -10.12 24.67 0.07
CA GLY A 59 -10.56 23.99 -1.14
C GLY A 59 -11.44 22.78 -0.87
N PRO A 60 -11.99 22.18 -1.94
CA PRO A 60 -12.65 20.88 -1.84
C PRO A 60 -11.68 19.79 -1.38
N GLY A 61 -12.16 18.82 -0.62
CA GLY A 61 -11.37 17.72 -0.06
C GLY A 61 -11.76 17.37 1.37
N GLY A 62 -11.00 16.44 1.96
CA GLY A 62 -11.07 16.01 3.35
C GLY A 62 -10.08 16.76 4.24
N TRP A 63 -10.59 17.50 5.21
CA TRP A 63 -9.81 18.36 6.12
C TRP A 63 -9.93 17.87 7.55
N VAL A 64 -8.82 17.46 8.16
CA VAL A 64 -8.81 16.98 9.55
C VAL A 64 -8.86 18.17 10.52
N TRP A 65 -9.74 18.11 11.50
CA TRP A 65 -9.89 19.11 12.55
C TRP A 65 -9.03 18.75 13.76
N SER A 66 -7.85 19.36 13.91
CA SER A 66 -6.93 18.99 14.98
C SER A 66 -7.46 19.35 16.37
N ASN A 67 -7.85 20.60 16.60
CA ASN A 67 -8.47 21.11 17.83
C ASN A 67 -8.85 22.60 17.67
N PHE A 68 -9.47 23.19 18.69
CA PHE A 68 -9.89 24.61 18.67
C PHE A 68 -8.75 25.64 18.59
N ASN A 69 -7.52 25.25 18.94
CA ASN A 69 -6.38 26.16 18.93
C ASN A 69 -5.69 26.18 17.55
N THR A 70 -5.55 25.01 16.93
CA THR A 70 -4.89 24.82 15.63
C THR A 70 -5.86 24.99 14.46
N GLY A 71 -7.10 24.55 14.61
CA GLY A 71 -8.07 24.52 13.52
C GLY A 71 -7.92 23.29 12.63
N PHE A 72 -8.16 23.46 11.33
CA PHE A 72 -8.00 22.42 10.33
C PHE A 72 -6.51 22.25 9.94
N SER A 73 -6.05 21.00 9.89
CA SER A 73 -4.70 20.66 9.41
C SER A 73 -4.65 20.56 7.89
N THR A 74 -3.45 20.70 7.35
CA THR A 74 -3.12 20.61 5.92
C THR A 74 -1.99 19.60 5.72
N SER A 75 -1.99 18.94 4.57
CA SER A 75 -0.91 18.04 4.13
C SER A 75 0.28 18.79 3.51
N GLY A 76 0.26 20.13 3.48
CA GLY A 76 1.25 20.95 2.79
C GLY A 76 0.76 21.37 1.41
N ASP A 77 1.67 21.54 0.47
CA ASP A 77 1.39 21.90 -0.93
C ASP A 77 1.96 20.76 -1.78
N ARG A 78 1.17 19.71 -1.97
CA ARG A 78 1.56 18.45 -2.62
C ARG A 78 1.62 18.60 -4.14
N ASP A 79 0.79 19.46 -4.72
CA ASP A 79 0.76 19.71 -6.16
C ASP A 79 1.60 20.92 -6.62
N GLY A 80 2.11 21.70 -5.68
CA GLY A 80 3.01 22.83 -5.93
C GLY A 80 2.30 24.06 -6.50
N ASP A 81 0.98 24.16 -6.36
CA ASP A 81 0.18 25.27 -6.88
C ASP A 81 0.22 26.53 -5.98
N GLY A 82 0.83 26.41 -4.79
CA GLY A 82 0.96 27.48 -3.79
C GLY A 82 -0.25 27.62 -2.86
N VAL A 83 -1.21 26.71 -2.94
CA VAL A 83 -2.35 26.55 -2.04
C VAL A 83 -2.06 25.37 -1.10
N MET A 84 -2.55 25.48 0.13
CA MET A 84 -2.45 24.38 1.09
C MET A 84 -3.49 23.32 0.74
N ASP A 85 -3.06 22.07 0.72
CA ASP A 85 -3.85 20.92 0.33
C ASP A 85 -4.59 20.29 1.51
N PRO A 86 -5.75 19.66 1.21
CA PRO A 86 -6.47 18.82 2.16
C PRO A 86 -5.62 17.60 2.57
N LYS A 87 -6.03 16.91 3.65
CA LYS A 87 -5.45 15.59 3.97
C LYS A 87 -5.68 14.63 2.80
N TYR A 88 -6.91 14.61 2.30
CA TYR A 88 -7.30 13.82 1.13
C TYR A 88 -7.99 14.66 0.08
N PHE A 89 -7.57 14.51 -1.18
CA PHE A 89 -8.34 14.97 -2.32
C PHE A 89 -9.59 14.11 -2.51
N LEU A 90 -10.59 14.64 -3.21
CA LEU A 90 -11.86 13.93 -3.43
C LEU A 90 -11.71 12.60 -4.17
N HIS A 91 -10.66 12.44 -4.98
CA HIS A 91 -10.39 11.19 -5.71
C HIS A 91 -9.58 10.17 -4.90
N GLU A 92 -9.03 10.56 -3.74
CA GLU A 92 -8.33 9.67 -2.81
C GLU A 92 -9.30 9.03 -1.81
N MET A 93 -10.49 9.63 -1.59
CA MET A 93 -11.50 9.14 -0.66
C MET A 93 -12.54 8.26 -1.36
N ASN A 94 -13.05 7.25 -0.65
CA ASN A 94 -14.18 6.44 -1.11
C ASN A 94 -15.51 7.09 -0.68
N LEU A 95 -16.05 7.93 -1.56
CA LEU A 95 -17.32 8.63 -1.34
C LEU A 95 -18.54 7.87 -1.88
N THR A 96 -18.43 6.56 -2.09
CA THR A 96 -19.53 5.74 -2.60
C THR A 96 -20.71 5.76 -1.63
N ASP A 97 -21.89 6.15 -2.11
CA ASP A 97 -23.10 6.35 -1.30
C ASP A 97 -22.95 7.37 -0.14
N PHE A 98 -21.85 8.12 -0.10
CA PHE A 98 -21.59 9.20 0.85
C PHE A 98 -22.00 10.54 0.24
N THR A 99 -23.21 11.00 0.55
CA THR A 99 -23.73 12.28 0.02
C THR A 99 -23.16 13.47 0.79
N VAL A 100 -22.39 14.32 0.09
CA VAL A 100 -21.81 15.55 0.63
C VAL A 100 -22.69 16.75 0.24
N PRO A 101 -23.30 17.47 1.21
CA PRO A 101 -24.04 18.70 0.91
C PRO A 101 -23.08 19.84 0.50
N GLU A 102 -23.61 20.89 -0.12
CA GLU A 102 -22.81 22.04 -0.59
C GLU A 102 -21.96 22.68 0.52
N GLN A 103 -22.46 22.65 1.75
CA GLN A 103 -21.80 23.21 2.93
C GLN A 103 -20.73 22.27 3.52
N GLY A 104 -20.59 21.04 3.02
CA GLY A 104 -19.78 19.99 3.61
C GLY A 104 -20.46 19.25 4.78
N ARG A 105 -19.87 18.13 5.18
CA ARG A 105 -20.30 17.34 6.36
C ARG A 105 -19.11 16.62 6.98
N TRP A 106 -19.26 16.22 8.24
CA TRP A 106 -18.30 15.33 8.89
C TRP A 106 -18.39 13.91 8.31
N ALA A 107 -17.23 13.25 8.17
CA ALA A 107 -17.11 11.85 7.83
C ALA A 107 -17.82 10.97 8.87
N LEU A 108 -17.42 11.16 10.13
CA LEU A 108 -18.02 10.57 11.32
C LEU A 108 -18.84 11.61 12.08
N ASN A 109 -20.07 11.29 12.44
CA ASN A 109 -20.94 12.22 13.12
C ASN A 109 -21.82 11.50 14.16
N PRO A 110 -21.52 11.64 15.46
CA PRO A 110 -22.14 10.86 16.55
C PRO A 110 -23.59 11.23 16.85
N SER A 111 -24.18 12.09 16.02
CA SER A 111 -25.51 12.65 16.22
C SER A 111 -26.29 12.67 14.90
N SER A 112 -25.83 11.87 13.94
CA SER A 112 -26.39 11.79 12.61
C SER A 112 -27.65 10.92 12.60
N VAL A 113 -28.49 11.09 11.58
CA VAL A 113 -29.53 10.09 11.24
C VAL A 113 -29.05 9.13 10.14
N LEU A 114 -27.96 9.50 9.47
CA LEU A 114 -27.28 8.66 8.50
C LEU A 114 -26.18 7.94 9.25
N GLN A 115 -26.29 6.62 9.35
CA GLN A 115 -25.26 5.75 9.89
C GLN A 115 -23.99 5.90 9.06
N ASP A 116 -22.88 6.26 9.71
CA ASP A 116 -21.59 6.39 9.05
C ASP A 116 -20.64 5.24 9.35
N SER A 117 -21.03 4.34 10.26
CA SER A 117 -20.31 3.11 10.60
C SER A 117 -20.04 2.14 9.43
N ILE A 118 -20.75 2.28 8.31
CA ILE A 118 -20.64 1.40 7.14
C ILE A 118 -19.77 1.97 6.02
N TYR A 119 -19.35 3.23 6.16
CA TYR A 119 -18.46 3.86 5.20
C TYR A 119 -17.01 3.46 5.51
N ASP A 120 -16.18 3.58 4.48
CA ASP A 120 -14.73 3.44 4.48
C ASP A 120 -14.29 4.72 3.75
N ILE A 121 -13.79 5.71 4.49
CA ILE A 121 -13.69 7.08 3.97
C ILE A 121 -12.29 7.43 3.48
N ASP A 122 -11.29 6.84 4.13
CA ASP A 122 -9.87 6.86 3.81
C ASP A 122 -9.47 5.78 2.80
N ASN A 123 -10.40 4.93 2.37
CA ASN A 123 -10.27 4.01 1.23
C ASN A 123 -9.15 2.97 1.43
N ASP A 124 -9.09 2.43 2.64
CA ASP A 124 -8.11 1.41 3.05
C ASP A 124 -8.72 -0.01 3.05
N THR A 125 -10.00 -0.14 2.67
CA THR A 125 -10.83 -1.36 2.67
C THR A 125 -11.38 -1.81 4.02
N LEU A 126 -11.16 -1.03 5.09
CA LEU A 126 -11.72 -1.25 6.41
C LEU A 126 -12.91 -0.30 6.64
N GLN A 127 -14.04 -0.85 7.10
CA GLN A 127 -15.20 -0.01 7.42
C GLN A 127 -15.03 0.62 8.80
N ASN A 128 -15.49 1.86 8.99
CA ASN A 128 -15.42 2.58 10.26
C ASN A 128 -15.89 1.75 11.49
N SER A 129 -16.92 0.92 11.34
CA SER A 129 -17.40 0.04 12.43
C SER A 129 -16.42 -1.05 12.87
N LEU A 130 -15.49 -1.46 12.00
CA LEU A 130 -14.41 -2.40 12.27
C LEU A 130 -13.16 -1.72 12.83
N GLU A 131 -13.07 -0.41 12.70
CA GLU A 131 -11.98 0.40 13.24
C GLU A 131 -12.20 0.83 14.68
N ALA A 132 -13.44 0.71 15.15
CA ALA A 132 -13.82 1.04 16.52
C ALA A 132 -12.92 0.37 17.58
N PRO A 133 -12.80 0.96 18.80
CA PRO A 133 -11.86 0.47 19.82
C PRO A 133 -12.07 -0.98 20.27
N ASP A 134 -13.28 -1.51 20.15
CA ASP A 134 -13.66 -2.89 20.47
C ASP A 134 -13.49 -3.87 19.30
N ARG A 135 -12.94 -3.41 18.17
CA ARG A 135 -12.63 -4.18 16.95
C ARG A 135 -11.15 -4.08 16.65
N TRP A 136 -10.72 -3.40 15.57
CA TRP A 136 -9.32 -3.22 15.19
C TRP A 136 -8.68 -1.98 15.79
N ASN A 137 -9.43 -1.07 16.42
CA ASN A 137 -8.89 0.10 17.14
C ASN A 137 -7.87 0.89 16.31
N THR A 138 -8.24 1.16 15.07
CA THR A 138 -7.53 1.98 14.08
C THR A 138 -8.19 3.36 13.99
N ASN A 139 -7.70 4.20 13.08
CA ASN A 139 -8.12 5.57 12.87
C ASN A 139 -8.92 5.67 11.55
N PRO A 140 -10.25 5.87 11.62
CA PRO A 140 -11.18 5.80 10.48
C PRO A 140 -11.10 6.95 9.48
N VAL A 141 -10.04 7.75 9.56
CA VAL A 141 -9.75 8.84 8.61
C VAL A 141 -8.27 8.87 8.30
N ASP A 142 -7.58 7.75 8.51
CA ASP A 142 -6.16 7.53 8.34
C ASP A 142 -5.89 6.10 7.93
N HIS A 143 -5.71 5.89 6.63
CA HIS A 143 -5.53 4.57 6.03
C HIS A 143 -4.40 3.70 6.61
N ASP A 144 -3.43 4.30 7.30
CA ASP A 144 -2.25 3.65 7.90
C ASP A 144 -2.12 4.21 9.32
N SER A 145 -2.72 3.51 10.27
CA SER A 145 -2.95 4.00 11.63
C SER A 145 -1.70 4.01 12.49
N ASP A 146 -0.78 3.10 12.24
CA ASP A 146 0.43 2.92 13.02
C ASP A 146 1.71 3.42 12.33
N GLY A 147 1.64 3.66 11.02
CA GLY A 147 2.66 4.34 10.23
C GLY A 147 3.72 3.40 9.68
N ASP A 148 3.40 2.13 9.47
CA ASP A 148 4.31 1.08 9.00
C ASP A 148 4.31 0.92 7.46
N LEU A 149 3.53 1.76 6.76
CA LEU A 149 3.32 1.82 5.31
C LEU A 149 2.26 0.84 4.76
N LEU A 150 1.66 0.00 5.59
CA LEU A 150 0.56 -0.88 5.20
C LEU A 150 -0.79 -0.22 5.49
N PRO A 151 -1.81 -0.39 4.63
CA PRO A 151 -3.14 0.09 4.97
C PRO A 151 -3.87 -0.84 5.94
N ASP A 152 -4.61 -0.26 6.89
CA ASP A 152 -5.22 -1.02 7.98
C ASP A 152 -6.13 -2.15 7.46
N GLY A 153 -7.00 -1.85 6.48
CA GLY A 153 -7.88 -2.87 5.89
C GLY A 153 -7.15 -4.00 5.15
N TRP A 154 -5.99 -3.71 4.55
CA TRP A 154 -5.15 -4.72 3.90
C TRP A 154 -4.53 -5.65 4.95
N GLU A 155 -3.98 -5.08 6.02
CA GLU A 155 -3.42 -5.83 7.15
C GLU A 155 -4.46 -6.72 7.82
N VAL A 156 -5.67 -6.20 8.06
CA VAL A 156 -6.78 -6.97 8.63
C VAL A 156 -7.11 -8.19 7.79
N SER A 157 -7.25 -8.01 6.47
CA SER A 157 -7.58 -9.10 5.54
C SER A 157 -6.50 -10.19 5.54
N ASN A 158 -5.23 -9.79 5.45
CA ASN A 158 -4.10 -10.72 5.40
C ASN A 158 -3.85 -11.40 6.76
N THR A 159 -4.00 -10.68 7.87
CA THR A 159 -3.99 -11.26 9.21
C THR A 159 -5.06 -12.34 9.37
N GLU A 160 -6.30 -12.08 8.93
CA GLU A 160 -7.37 -13.09 8.98
C GLU A 160 -7.03 -14.33 8.15
N GLN A 161 -6.39 -14.15 6.99
CA GLN A 161 -5.91 -15.24 6.14
C GLN A 161 -4.78 -16.03 6.81
N ALA A 162 -3.77 -15.36 7.37
CA ALA A 162 -2.64 -15.98 8.07
C ALA A 162 -3.11 -16.87 9.23
N LEU A 163 -4.05 -16.36 10.03
CA LEU A 163 -4.67 -17.06 11.15
C LEU A 163 -5.49 -18.27 10.67
N THR A 164 -6.17 -18.14 9.53
CA THR A 164 -6.98 -19.21 8.94
C THR A 164 -6.11 -20.36 8.41
N LEU A 165 -4.96 -20.04 7.81
CA LEU A 165 -3.97 -21.03 7.35
C LEU A 165 -3.11 -21.59 8.48
N GLY A 166 -3.08 -20.91 9.64
CA GLY A 166 -2.33 -21.34 10.82
C GLY A 166 -0.82 -21.13 10.69
N LEU A 167 -0.41 -20.12 9.90
CA LEU A 167 1.00 -19.71 9.78
C LEU A 167 1.54 -19.19 11.12
N VAL A 168 0.68 -18.46 11.85
CA VAL A 168 0.98 -17.95 13.18
C VAL A 168 0.00 -18.50 14.23
N ASP A 169 0.49 -18.72 15.45
CA ASP A 169 -0.37 -19.10 16.58
C ASP A 169 -0.94 -17.83 17.22
N ASN A 170 -2.27 -17.73 17.24
CA ASN A 170 -2.97 -16.63 17.91
C ASN A 170 -2.51 -16.46 19.38
N ASN A 171 -2.08 -17.53 20.06
CA ASN A 171 -1.62 -17.44 21.45
C ASN A 171 -0.26 -16.75 21.62
N THR A 172 0.63 -16.80 20.63
CA THR A 172 1.96 -16.18 20.73
C THR A 172 1.87 -14.67 20.52
N LEU A 173 1.14 -14.24 19.51
CA LEU A 173 0.96 -12.83 19.16
C LEU A 173 0.03 -12.11 20.15
N SER A 174 -1.05 -12.77 20.60
CA SER A 174 -1.91 -12.19 21.65
C SER A 174 -1.20 -12.02 23.00
N ALA A 175 -0.13 -12.77 23.27
CA ALA A 175 0.69 -12.57 24.45
C ALA A 175 1.55 -11.30 24.37
N LEU A 176 1.86 -10.85 23.15
CA LEU A 176 2.54 -9.59 22.84
C LEU A 176 1.56 -8.40 22.78
N GLY A 177 0.27 -8.69 22.65
CA GLY A 177 -0.79 -7.68 22.55
C GLY A 177 -1.29 -7.44 21.13
N SER A 178 -0.67 -8.12 20.16
CA SER A 178 -1.08 -8.14 18.76
C SER A 178 -2.31 -9.03 18.54
N ARG A 179 -3.10 -8.67 17.53
CA ARG A 179 -4.23 -9.43 16.99
C ARG A 179 -3.85 -10.27 15.76
N GLY A 180 -2.64 -10.11 15.24
CA GLY A 180 -2.19 -10.72 13.98
C GLY A 180 -0.69 -10.62 13.76
N PRO A 181 -0.17 -11.19 12.67
CA PRO A 181 1.20 -10.92 12.22
C PRO A 181 1.37 -9.51 11.65
N MET A 182 0.27 -8.87 11.22
CA MET A 182 0.21 -7.49 10.75
C MET A 182 -1.01 -6.84 11.42
N ASP A 183 -0.86 -6.41 12.68
CA ASP A 183 -1.95 -5.76 13.44
C ASP A 183 -1.84 -4.24 13.24
N PRO A 184 -2.84 -3.60 12.61
CA PRO A 184 -2.80 -2.21 12.10
C PRO A 184 -2.72 -1.10 13.17
N ARG A 185 -2.36 -1.46 14.39
CA ARG A 185 -2.20 -0.56 15.54
C ARG A 185 -0.79 -0.56 16.09
N MET A 186 0.02 -1.49 15.62
CA MET A 186 1.32 -1.80 16.16
C MET A 186 2.26 -1.92 14.97
N PRO A 187 3.17 -0.95 14.78
CA PRO A 187 4.05 -0.98 13.61
C PRO A 187 4.93 -2.22 13.54
N ASP A 188 5.12 -2.91 14.66
CA ASP A 188 5.92 -4.12 14.82
C ASP A 188 5.10 -5.08 15.72
N SER A 189 4.39 -6.00 15.08
CA SER A 189 3.40 -6.89 15.71
C SER A 189 4.03 -7.96 16.59
N ASP A 190 5.23 -8.42 16.24
CA ASP A 190 5.92 -9.50 16.92
C ASP A 190 7.09 -9.03 17.82
N LEU A 191 7.39 -7.74 17.78
CA LEU A 191 8.37 -7.01 18.58
C LEU A 191 9.82 -7.46 18.33
N ASP A 192 10.15 -7.88 17.11
CA ASP A 192 11.50 -8.27 16.73
C ASP A 192 12.40 -7.08 16.33
N GLY A 193 11.80 -5.90 16.11
CA GLY A 193 12.45 -4.65 15.76
C GLY A 193 12.45 -4.31 14.27
N ILE A 194 11.70 -5.05 13.45
CA ILE A 194 11.36 -4.72 12.07
C ILE A 194 9.87 -4.34 12.05
N ASP A 195 9.52 -3.31 11.28
CA ASP A 195 8.11 -2.92 11.15
C ASP A 195 7.39 -3.90 10.20
N ASP A 196 6.11 -4.19 10.42
CA ASP A 196 5.34 -5.23 9.71
C ASP A 196 5.41 -5.03 8.18
N GLY A 197 5.28 -3.79 7.68
CA GLY A 197 5.48 -3.47 6.26
C GLY A 197 6.86 -3.82 5.68
N GLN A 198 7.92 -3.86 6.49
CA GLN A 198 9.29 -4.21 6.09
C GLN A 198 9.64 -5.68 6.34
N GLU A 199 8.70 -6.48 6.84
CA GLU A 199 8.90 -7.90 7.09
C GLU A 199 8.45 -8.79 5.92
N ASP A 200 9.03 -9.99 5.88
CA ASP A 200 8.57 -11.17 5.14
C ASP A 200 8.33 -12.24 6.22
N PHE A 201 7.15 -12.20 6.85
CA PHE A 201 6.93 -12.95 8.09
C PHE A 201 6.67 -14.45 7.84
N ASP A 202 6.16 -14.82 6.66
CA ASP A 202 5.86 -16.20 6.29
C ASP A 202 6.94 -16.85 5.44
N GLY A 203 7.90 -16.07 4.92
CA GLY A 203 9.08 -16.56 4.21
C GLY A 203 8.68 -17.24 2.89
N ASP A 204 7.66 -16.71 2.25
CA ASP A 204 6.91 -17.37 1.21
C ASP A 204 7.43 -17.10 -0.21
N GLY A 205 8.45 -16.23 -0.29
CA GLY A 205 9.23 -15.85 -1.46
C GLY A 205 9.80 -16.96 -2.35
N LEU A 206 10.30 -16.58 -3.53
CA LEU A 206 10.82 -17.52 -4.52
C LEU A 206 12.10 -18.23 -4.08
N ASN A 207 12.20 -19.51 -4.41
CA ASN A 207 13.42 -20.27 -4.17
C ASN A 207 14.58 -19.71 -5.02
N VAL A 208 15.54 -19.08 -4.36
CA VAL A 208 16.79 -18.55 -4.94
C VAL A 208 17.47 -19.53 -5.90
N THR A 209 17.44 -20.84 -5.60
CA THR A 209 18.07 -21.85 -6.47
C THR A 209 17.34 -21.98 -7.80
N TYR A 210 16.00 -21.91 -7.79
CA TYR A 210 15.20 -21.91 -9.02
C TYR A 210 15.48 -20.67 -9.86
N LEU A 211 15.50 -19.50 -9.22
CA LEU A 211 15.85 -18.22 -9.87
C LEU A 211 17.24 -18.28 -10.52
N LYS A 212 18.26 -18.78 -9.79
CA LYS A 212 19.62 -18.95 -10.33
C LYS A 212 19.65 -19.87 -11.55
N ASN A 213 18.90 -20.97 -11.54
CA ASN A 213 18.83 -21.88 -12.68
C ASN A 213 18.15 -21.25 -13.90
N ARG A 214 17.23 -20.29 -13.69
CA ARG A 214 16.54 -19.55 -14.76
C ARG A 214 17.40 -18.44 -15.37
N TYR A 215 17.98 -17.58 -14.52
CA TYR A 215 18.66 -16.35 -14.95
C TYR A 215 20.20 -16.48 -15.07
N CYS A 216 20.77 -17.54 -14.51
CA CYS A 216 22.20 -17.84 -14.60
C CYS A 216 22.46 -19.36 -14.73
N PRO A 217 22.04 -19.99 -15.84
CA PRO A 217 22.26 -21.42 -16.06
C PRO A 217 23.76 -21.76 -15.99
N GLY A 218 24.13 -22.56 -14.99
CA GLY A 218 25.53 -22.91 -14.73
C GLY A 218 26.27 -22.01 -13.75
N TRP A 219 25.56 -21.26 -12.91
CA TRP A 219 26.10 -20.50 -11.76
C TRP A 219 27.06 -21.29 -10.84
N GLU A 220 27.03 -22.62 -10.86
CA GLU A 220 27.98 -23.48 -10.13
C GLU A 220 29.35 -23.63 -10.81
N ASP A 221 29.45 -23.36 -12.12
CA ASP A 221 30.67 -23.47 -12.91
C ASP A 221 31.24 -22.08 -13.22
N PRO A 222 32.35 -21.65 -12.58
CA PRO A 222 32.99 -20.36 -12.85
C PRO A 222 33.51 -20.18 -14.28
N GLN A 223 33.52 -21.26 -15.08
CA GLN A 223 33.89 -21.20 -16.50
C GLN A 223 32.68 -21.05 -17.43
N ASN A 224 31.46 -21.17 -16.92
CA ASN A 224 30.26 -20.93 -17.69
C ASN A 224 29.97 -19.42 -17.73
N SER A 225 29.81 -18.91 -18.96
CA SER A 225 29.49 -17.50 -19.22
C SER A 225 28.02 -17.30 -19.59
N GLU A 226 27.18 -18.34 -19.53
CA GLU A 226 25.73 -18.26 -19.76
C GLU A 226 25.02 -17.71 -18.50
N CYS A 227 25.49 -16.57 -18.00
CA CYS A 227 24.91 -15.91 -16.85
C CYS A 227 24.40 -14.53 -17.27
N HIS A 228 23.09 -14.36 -17.29
CA HIS A 228 22.48 -13.11 -17.72
C HIS A 228 22.45 -12.07 -16.58
N ILE A 229 22.15 -12.54 -15.37
CA ILE A 229 22.27 -11.76 -14.13
C ILE A 229 23.23 -12.51 -13.20
N ASP A 230 24.37 -11.91 -12.86
CA ASP A 230 25.35 -12.54 -11.98
C ASP A 230 24.80 -12.64 -10.54
N PRO A 231 24.57 -13.84 -9.98
CA PRO A 231 24.14 -14.01 -8.59
C PRO A 231 25.21 -13.60 -7.58
N PHE A 232 26.43 -13.33 -8.03
CA PHE A 232 27.51 -12.80 -7.22
C PHE A 232 27.68 -11.30 -7.49
N GLY A 233 27.89 -10.49 -6.44
CA GLY A 233 28.06 -9.04 -6.59
C GLY A 233 26.73 -8.27 -6.65
N SER A 234 26.52 -7.46 -7.68
CA SER A 234 25.36 -6.56 -7.77
C SER A 234 24.04 -7.28 -8.04
N GLY A 235 24.06 -8.38 -8.81
CA GLY A 235 22.88 -9.18 -9.13
C GLY A 235 22.41 -10.07 -7.98
N ALA A 236 23.20 -10.24 -6.92
CA ALA A 236 22.75 -10.90 -5.69
C ALA A 236 21.51 -10.22 -5.09
N ARG A 237 21.36 -8.90 -5.29
CA ARG A 237 20.19 -8.14 -4.83
C ARG A 237 18.91 -8.64 -5.51
N PHE A 238 18.92 -8.77 -6.84
CA PHE A 238 17.79 -9.32 -7.60
C PHE A 238 17.29 -10.67 -7.06
N TYR A 239 18.20 -11.59 -6.74
CA TYR A 239 17.81 -12.90 -6.21
C TYR A 239 17.33 -12.88 -4.77
N ASN A 240 17.87 -11.97 -3.94
CA ASN A 240 17.49 -11.86 -2.54
C ASN A 240 16.16 -11.14 -2.39
N ASP A 241 15.91 -10.12 -3.21
CA ASP A 241 14.68 -9.33 -3.27
C ASP A 241 13.47 -10.24 -3.57
N LEU A 242 13.55 -11.02 -4.65
CA LEU A 242 12.54 -12.00 -5.02
C LEU A 242 12.38 -13.16 -4.02
N ALA A 243 13.30 -13.31 -3.07
CA ALA A 243 13.28 -14.38 -2.08
C ALA A 243 12.96 -13.89 -0.67
N ASN A 244 12.80 -12.58 -0.49
CA ASN A 244 12.53 -11.93 0.79
C ASN A 244 11.77 -10.64 0.49
N PHE A 245 10.60 -10.82 -0.12
CA PHE A 245 9.78 -9.74 -0.61
C PHE A 245 8.94 -9.23 0.56
N THR A 246 9.01 -7.94 0.87
CA THR A 246 8.36 -7.47 2.10
C THR A 246 6.87 -7.25 1.91
N ASN A 247 6.10 -7.31 3.00
CA ASN A 247 4.66 -7.08 2.99
C ASN A 247 4.28 -5.76 2.29
N TYR A 248 5.07 -4.68 2.46
CA TYR A 248 4.84 -3.41 1.79
C TYR A 248 5.09 -3.48 0.29
N GLU A 249 6.14 -4.17 -0.13
CA GLU A 249 6.42 -4.38 -1.54
C GLU A 249 5.29 -5.21 -2.18
N GLU A 250 4.72 -6.16 -1.46
CA GLU A 250 3.53 -6.91 -1.89
C GLU A 250 2.29 -6.06 -2.01
N TYR A 251 2.05 -5.21 -1.02
CA TYR A 251 0.97 -4.25 -1.08
C TYR A 251 1.09 -3.33 -2.31
N GLN A 252 2.28 -2.76 -2.57
CA GLN A 252 2.52 -1.88 -3.71
C GLN A 252 2.26 -2.57 -5.06
N ASN A 253 2.53 -3.88 -5.12
CA ASN A 253 2.36 -4.68 -6.33
C ASN A 253 1.01 -5.43 -6.35
N GLY A 254 0.20 -5.37 -5.30
CA GLY A 254 -1.07 -6.08 -5.24
C GLY A 254 -0.93 -7.62 -5.23
N THR A 255 0.18 -8.15 -4.71
CA THR A 255 0.39 -9.59 -4.46
C THR A 255 -0.08 -9.96 -3.04
N ASN A 256 0.11 -11.22 -2.62
CA ASN A 256 -0.45 -11.73 -1.37
C ASN A 256 0.63 -12.17 -0.36
N PRO A 257 0.74 -11.52 0.82
CA PRO A 257 1.83 -11.72 1.78
C PRO A 257 1.70 -12.96 2.65
N ILE A 258 0.77 -13.86 2.30
CA ILE A 258 0.39 -15.03 3.08
C ILE A 258 0.56 -16.31 2.26
N LEU A 259 0.57 -16.18 0.93
CA LEU A 259 0.45 -17.29 0.01
C LEU A 259 1.75 -17.40 -0.77
N THR A 260 2.50 -18.45 -0.41
CA THR A 260 3.74 -18.83 -1.10
C THR A 260 3.71 -18.54 -2.58
N ASP A 261 4.69 -17.75 -3.01
CA ASP A 261 5.11 -17.41 -4.37
C ASP A 261 5.48 -18.63 -5.24
N SER A 262 5.04 -19.83 -4.88
CA SER A 262 5.35 -21.06 -5.60
C SER A 262 4.08 -21.85 -5.90
N ASP A 263 3.83 -21.98 -7.19
CA ASP A 263 2.49 -22.27 -7.67
C ASP A 263 2.20 -23.79 -7.76
N LEU A 264 2.03 -24.50 -6.63
CA LEU A 264 1.76 -25.94 -6.66
C LEU A 264 0.54 -26.39 -5.83
N CYS A 265 -0.50 -26.83 -6.54
CA CYS A 265 -1.62 -27.60 -5.99
C CYS A 265 -1.22 -29.02 -5.54
N ALA A 266 -2.06 -29.60 -4.67
CA ALA A 266 -1.85 -30.91 -4.02
C ALA A 266 -1.85 -32.15 -4.95
N ASP A 267 -2.07 -31.99 -6.26
CA ASP A 267 -1.94 -33.05 -7.28
C ASP A 267 -0.69 -32.91 -8.17
N GLY A 268 0.13 -31.86 -7.97
CA GLY A 268 1.24 -31.47 -8.83
C GLY A 268 0.84 -30.57 -10.01
N SER A 269 -0.40 -30.06 -10.03
CA SER A 269 -0.83 -28.96 -10.90
C SER A 269 -0.73 -27.61 -10.18
N TRP A 270 -1.24 -26.54 -10.78
CA TRP A 270 -0.93 -25.12 -10.52
C TRP A 270 -2.24 -24.34 -10.22
N CYS A 271 -2.18 -23.30 -9.38
CA CYS A 271 -3.18 -22.25 -9.04
C CYS A 271 -4.03 -22.38 -7.75
N PRO A 272 -4.35 -21.23 -7.12
CA PRO A 272 -5.77 -20.86 -7.01
C PRO A 272 -6.11 -19.34 -7.00
N ASP A 273 -5.62 -18.55 -7.96
CA ASP A 273 -6.28 -17.29 -8.37
C ASP A 273 -6.21 -17.03 -9.91
N GLY A 274 -5.28 -17.68 -10.59
CA GLY A 274 -5.06 -17.61 -12.04
C GLY A 274 -3.82 -16.83 -12.46
N TRP A 275 -3.02 -16.36 -11.51
CA TRP A 275 -1.77 -15.61 -11.70
C TRP A 275 -0.58 -16.39 -11.13
N SER A 276 0.64 -15.89 -11.38
CA SER A 276 1.93 -16.58 -11.28
C SER A 276 2.80 -15.87 -10.24
N ASP A 277 2.64 -16.20 -8.97
CA ASP A 277 3.13 -15.38 -7.85
C ASP A 277 4.65 -15.49 -7.61
N GLY A 278 5.22 -14.44 -7.01
CA GLY A 278 6.65 -14.06 -6.97
C GLY A 278 7.22 -13.53 -8.29
N SER A 279 6.75 -14.05 -9.43
CA SER A 279 7.08 -13.50 -10.74
C SER A 279 6.30 -12.21 -11.01
N GLU A 280 5.13 -12.03 -10.41
CA GLU A 280 4.20 -10.92 -10.66
C GLU A 280 4.82 -9.54 -10.52
N VAL A 281 5.42 -9.20 -9.38
CA VAL A 281 6.11 -7.92 -9.15
C VAL A 281 7.16 -7.68 -10.23
N TYR A 282 7.95 -8.72 -10.46
CA TYR A 282 9.01 -8.67 -11.44
C TYR A 282 8.51 -8.59 -12.87
N HIS A 283 7.28 -9.06 -13.17
CA HIS A 283 6.64 -9.14 -14.49
C HIS A 283 5.51 -8.10 -14.68
N GLN A 284 5.24 -7.22 -13.70
CA GLN A 284 4.27 -6.13 -13.87
C GLN A 284 4.74 -5.20 -14.98
N ASP A 285 3.80 -4.52 -15.62
CA ASP A 285 4.08 -3.59 -16.70
C ASP A 285 3.31 -2.31 -16.38
N GLN A 286 3.89 -1.51 -15.47
CA GLN A 286 3.23 -0.36 -14.84
C GLN A 286 2.87 0.74 -15.85
N ASP A 287 3.63 0.88 -16.94
CA ASP A 287 3.35 1.83 -18.02
C ASP A 287 2.81 1.20 -19.32
N GLY A 288 2.79 -0.12 -19.42
CA GLY A 288 2.19 -0.86 -20.52
C GLY A 288 3.08 -0.93 -21.77
N ASP A 289 4.39 -0.80 -21.64
CA ASP A 289 5.34 -0.80 -22.75
C ASP A 289 5.84 -2.21 -23.15
N GLY A 290 5.56 -3.19 -22.30
CA GLY A 290 5.90 -4.59 -22.46
C GLY A 290 7.27 -4.98 -21.92
N MET A 291 7.94 -4.12 -21.17
CA MET A 291 8.98 -4.46 -20.22
C MET A 291 8.35 -4.82 -18.88
N TRP A 292 9.20 -5.35 -17.99
CA TRP A 292 8.74 -5.71 -16.67
C TRP A 292 9.29 -4.79 -15.59
N SER A 293 8.43 -4.28 -14.71
CA SER A 293 8.73 -3.25 -13.72
C SER A 293 9.84 -3.64 -12.74
N GLY A 294 9.92 -4.90 -12.30
CA GLY A 294 11.05 -5.32 -11.47
C GLY A 294 12.37 -5.47 -12.25
N TRP A 295 12.31 -5.79 -13.55
CA TRP A 295 13.49 -5.78 -14.43
C TRP A 295 13.95 -4.35 -14.68
N GLU A 296 13.00 -3.44 -14.90
CA GLU A 296 13.26 -2.02 -15.07
C GLU A 296 13.93 -1.43 -13.83
N TYR A 297 13.35 -1.67 -12.65
CA TYR A 297 13.92 -1.24 -11.38
C TYR A 297 15.34 -1.77 -11.16
N PHE A 298 15.59 -3.05 -11.46
CA PHE A 298 16.92 -3.66 -11.31
C PHE A 298 17.98 -3.01 -12.22
N PHE A 299 17.59 -2.60 -13.44
CA PHE A 299 18.47 -1.97 -14.41
C PHE A 299 18.41 -0.43 -14.39
N ASP A 300 17.90 0.19 -13.32
CA ASP A 300 17.78 1.64 -13.20
C ASP A 300 17.00 2.28 -14.38
N PHE A 301 15.97 1.60 -14.87
CA PHE A 301 14.93 2.13 -15.76
C PHE A 301 13.75 2.66 -14.94
N ASP A 302 12.85 3.41 -15.56
CA ASP A 302 11.70 4.00 -14.87
C ASP A 302 10.44 3.20 -15.24
N PRO A 303 9.90 2.37 -14.32
CA PRO A 303 8.71 1.54 -14.59
C PRO A 303 7.45 2.31 -15.02
N TYR A 304 7.49 3.64 -14.93
CA TYR A 304 6.39 4.53 -15.31
C TYR A 304 6.70 5.35 -16.59
N ASP A 305 7.82 5.10 -17.28
CA ASP A 305 8.23 5.75 -18.53
C ASP A 305 8.37 4.76 -19.70
N ALA A 306 7.25 4.54 -20.38
CA ALA A 306 7.13 3.64 -21.54
C ALA A 306 8.07 3.93 -22.73
N SER A 307 8.83 5.02 -22.67
CA SER A 307 9.77 5.39 -23.72
C SER A 307 11.14 4.70 -23.59
N ASP A 308 11.50 4.21 -22.41
CA ASP A 308 12.78 3.55 -22.20
C ASP A 308 12.83 2.13 -22.79
N ALA A 309 11.70 1.45 -22.99
CA ALA A 309 11.60 0.21 -23.79
C ALA A 309 12.26 0.28 -25.16
N ALA A 310 12.20 1.45 -25.80
CA ALA A 310 12.69 1.68 -27.15
C ALA A 310 14.17 2.09 -27.21
N ILE A 311 14.85 2.20 -26.07
CA ILE A 311 16.24 2.63 -25.98
C ILE A 311 17.16 1.40 -26.02
N ASP A 312 18.27 1.52 -26.76
CA ASP A 312 19.42 0.61 -26.70
C ASP A 312 20.43 1.23 -25.72
N SER A 313 20.44 0.70 -24.49
CA SER A 313 21.10 1.36 -23.35
C SER A 313 22.60 1.10 -23.28
N ASP A 314 23.08 -0.02 -23.82
CA ASP A 314 24.50 -0.40 -23.82
C ASP A 314 25.18 -0.33 -25.20
N GLY A 315 24.40 -0.13 -26.26
CA GLY A 315 24.87 0.10 -27.62
C GLY A 315 25.22 -1.16 -28.39
N ASP A 316 24.70 -2.32 -28.00
CA ASP A 316 24.93 -3.59 -28.68
C ASP A 316 24.02 -3.83 -29.90
N GLY A 317 23.00 -2.98 -30.06
CA GLY A 317 22.05 -3.00 -31.16
C GLY A 317 20.69 -3.64 -30.84
N TYR A 318 20.45 -4.04 -29.59
CA TYR A 318 19.18 -4.50 -29.08
C TYR A 318 18.55 -3.44 -28.15
N ILE A 319 17.22 -3.28 -28.22
CA ILE A 319 16.50 -2.35 -27.35
C ILE A 319 16.17 -3.04 -26.02
N ASN A 320 16.02 -2.26 -24.95
CA ASN A 320 15.70 -2.73 -23.61
C ASN A 320 14.51 -3.71 -23.60
N LYS A 321 13.44 -3.42 -24.36
CA LYS A 321 12.28 -4.32 -24.48
C LYS A 321 12.65 -5.71 -25.03
N CYS A 322 13.56 -5.77 -26.00
CA CYS A 322 13.98 -7.07 -26.51
C CYS A 322 14.82 -7.83 -25.50
N GLU A 323 15.70 -7.12 -24.81
CA GLU A 323 16.56 -7.71 -23.80
C GLU A 323 15.78 -8.22 -22.59
N ASN A 324 14.78 -7.48 -22.14
CA ASN A 324 13.81 -7.92 -21.15
C ASN A 324 13.14 -9.24 -21.57
N LYS A 325 12.61 -9.31 -22.80
CA LYS A 325 11.94 -10.51 -23.35
C LYS A 325 12.82 -11.75 -23.37
N TRP A 326 14.12 -11.60 -23.61
CA TRP A 326 15.07 -12.70 -23.68
C TRP A 326 15.94 -12.84 -22.43
N ASN A 327 15.63 -12.09 -21.37
CA ASN A 327 16.35 -12.06 -20.10
C ASN A 327 17.85 -11.77 -20.30
N THR A 328 18.24 -10.84 -21.16
CA THR A 328 19.63 -10.37 -21.31
C THR A 328 19.89 -9.10 -20.50
N ASN A 329 21.14 -8.63 -20.45
CA ASN A 329 21.54 -7.52 -19.59
C ASN A 329 21.72 -6.23 -20.41
N PRO A 330 20.78 -5.27 -20.30
CA PRO A 330 20.70 -4.04 -21.09
C PRO A 330 21.74 -2.99 -20.72
N LYS A 331 22.64 -3.31 -19.79
CA LYS A 331 23.76 -2.46 -19.37
C LYS A 331 25.10 -3.12 -19.69
N ASP A 332 25.12 -4.30 -20.30
CA ASP A 332 26.34 -5.02 -20.66
C ASP A 332 26.36 -5.38 -22.15
N PRO A 333 27.17 -4.69 -22.97
CA PRO A 333 27.20 -4.89 -24.43
C PRO A 333 27.77 -6.25 -24.87
N LEU A 334 28.08 -7.14 -23.93
CA LEU A 334 28.46 -8.53 -24.17
C LEU A 334 27.32 -9.52 -23.88
N SER A 335 26.18 -9.06 -23.37
CA SER A 335 25.01 -9.86 -22.98
C SER A 335 23.84 -9.59 -23.94
N PHE A 336 23.77 -10.36 -25.01
CA PHE A 336 22.78 -10.14 -26.08
C PHE A 336 21.97 -11.40 -26.40
N PRO A 337 20.76 -11.24 -26.98
CA PRO A 337 19.93 -12.36 -27.41
C PRO A 337 20.63 -13.31 -28.39
N SER A 338 20.37 -14.60 -28.27
CA SER A 338 21.02 -15.66 -29.05
C SER A 338 20.45 -15.78 -30.48
N GLN A 339 21.16 -16.47 -31.39
CA GLN A 339 20.69 -16.66 -32.77
C GLN A 339 19.41 -17.51 -32.83
N GLY A 340 18.26 -16.84 -32.90
CA GLY A 340 16.93 -17.46 -32.93
C GLY A 340 15.89 -16.67 -32.14
N GLU A 341 16.35 -15.76 -31.29
CA GLU A 341 15.56 -14.89 -30.43
C GLU A 341 15.19 -13.62 -31.21
N LEU A 342 13.94 -13.53 -31.65
CA LEU A 342 13.47 -12.44 -32.50
C LEU A 342 13.06 -11.23 -31.66
N CYS A 343 13.65 -10.08 -32.00
CA CYS A 343 13.26 -8.76 -31.53
C CYS A 343 12.36 -8.12 -32.60
N ASP A 344 11.04 -8.34 -32.52
CA ASP A 344 10.11 -7.60 -33.37
C ASP A 344 9.68 -6.33 -32.63
N ASN A 345 10.06 -5.16 -33.16
CA ASN A 345 9.72 -3.84 -32.62
C ASN A 345 8.22 -3.47 -32.73
N TYR A 346 7.34 -4.44 -32.98
CA TYR A 346 5.93 -4.21 -33.37
C TYR A 346 4.90 -5.07 -32.62
N ASP A 347 5.31 -5.90 -31.65
CA ASP A 347 4.41 -6.66 -30.79
C ASP A 347 4.09 -5.93 -29.47
#